data_AF-A0A914QBI0-F1
#
_entry.id   AF-A0A914QBI0-F1
#
_cell.length_a   1.000
_cell.length_b   1.000
_cell.length_c   1.000
_cell.angle_alpha   90.00
_cell.angle_beta   90.00
_cell.angle_gamma   90.00
#
_symmetry.space_group_name_H-M   'P 1'
#
loop_
_entity.id
_entity.type
_entity.pdbx_description
1 polymer ?
#
loop_
_entity_poly.entity_id
_entity_poly.type
_entity_poly.pdbx_seq_one_letter_code
_entity_poly.pdbx_strand_id
1 'polypeptide(L)'
;MTCEGCKGFFRRSVTKKIVYECKFNKCCHIDTFMRRKCQYCRLKKCVEQGMRMDLVLPEELNKTKREAKAAGSGSHLCSSESPNSLSEMKLSYMEGLSPEISELIKRTTLNNNNNFWPTDADLASISVILKFKIF
;
A
#
# COMPACT_ATOMS: atom_id res chain seq x y z
N MET A 1 -7.78 -9.34 12.90
CA MET A 1 -6.92 -8.89 14.03
C MET A 1 -5.54 -9.52 13.88
N THR A 2 -4.44 -8.76 14.00
CA THR A 2 -3.06 -9.27 13.83
C THR A 2 -2.20 -8.91 15.04
N CYS A 3 -1.31 -9.80 15.49
CA CYS A 3 -0.43 -9.48 16.62
C CYS A 3 0.73 -8.54 16.23
N GLU A 4 1.26 -7.79 17.20
CA GLU A 4 2.39 -6.86 17.02
C GLU A 4 3.63 -7.53 16.40
N GLY A 5 3.89 -8.79 16.76
CA GLY A 5 4.99 -9.56 16.19
C GLY A 5 4.87 -9.76 14.67
N CYS A 6 3.66 -9.95 14.15
CA CYS A 6 3.41 -10.11 12.71
C CYS A 6 3.39 -8.78 11.98
N LYS A 7 2.85 -7.71 12.60
CA LYS A 7 2.91 -6.34 12.08
C LYS A 7 4.36 -5.89 11.85
N GLY A 8 5.22 -6.05 12.86
CA GLY A 8 6.64 -5.68 12.75
C GLY A 8 7.41 -6.55 11.74
N PHE A 9 7.10 -7.84 11.67
CA PHE A 9 7.67 -8.74 10.66
C PHE A 9 7.31 -8.29 9.25
N PHE A 10 6.01 -8.11 8.96
CA PHE A 10 5.52 -7.69 7.65
C PHE A 10 6.16 -6.38 7.19
N ARG A 11 6.17 -5.34 8.04
CA ARG A 11 6.82 -4.06 7.73
C ARG A 11 8.27 -4.24 7.31
N ARG A 12 9.08 -4.99 8.08
CA ARG A 12 10.49 -5.21 7.75
C ARG A 12 10.66 -5.99 6.44
N SER A 13 9.85 -7.01 6.22
CA SER A 13 9.91 -7.84 5.01
C SER A 13 9.61 -7.03 3.76
N VAL A 14 8.58 -6.17 3.79
CA VAL A 14 8.18 -5.33 2.66
C VAL A 14 9.17 -4.19 2.45
N THR A 15 9.51 -3.43 3.49
CA THR A 15 10.41 -2.27 3.37
C THR A 15 11.79 -2.67 2.85
N LYS A 16 12.33 -3.82 3.31
CA LYS A 16 13.63 -4.33 2.86
C LYS A 16 13.54 -5.22 1.61
N LYS A 17 12.34 -5.43 1.06
CA LYS A 17 12.08 -6.31 -0.09
C LYS A 17 12.73 -7.70 0.08
N ILE A 18 12.64 -8.28 1.28
CA ILE A 18 13.30 -9.55 1.59
C ILE A 18 12.51 -10.68 0.94
N VAL A 19 13.19 -11.45 0.10
CA VAL A 19 12.67 -12.71 -0.44
C VAL A 19 13.04 -13.83 0.53
N TYR A 20 12.03 -14.57 1.00
CA TYR A 20 12.23 -15.73 1.85
C TYR A 20 12.03 -17.02 1.07
N GLU A 21 12.71 -18.08 1.49
CA GLU A 21 12.51 -19.43 0.99
C GLU A 21 11.95 -20.35 2.07
N CYS A 22 11.04 -21.25 1.69
CA CYS A 22 10.55 -22.28 2.59
C CYS A 22 11.50 -23.47 2.59
N LYS A 23 11.91 -23.93 3.77
CA LYS A 23 12.71 -25.15 3.96
C LYS A 23 11.87 -26.44 4.00
N PHE A 24 10.58 -26.33 3.71
CA PHE A 24 9.59 -27.39 3.76
C PHE A 24 8.73 -27.30 2.48
N ASN A 25 7.46 -27.72 2.54
CA ASN A 25 6.60 -27.83 1.36
C ASN A 25 5.82 -26.54 1.03
N LYS A 26 6.31 -25.35 1.41
CA LYS A 26 5.63 -24.05 1.19
C LYS A 26 4.20 -23.94 1.77
N CYS A 27 3.78 -24.90 2.62
CA CYS A 27 2.45 -25.01 3.22
C CYS A 27 2.51 -25.12 4.75
N CYS A 28 3.48 -24.46 5.41
CA CYS A 28 3.61 -24.53 6.87
C CYS A 28 2.42 -23.88 7.56
N HIS A 29 1.82 -24.58 8.53
CA HIS A 29 0.83 -24.00 9.43
C HIS A 29 1.51 -22.97 10.36
N ILE A 30 1.01 -21.73 10.40
CA ILE A 30 1.65 -20.65 11.17
C ILE A 30 0.99 -20.49 12.54
N ASP A 31 1.66 -21.04 13.56
CA ASP A 31 1.32 -20.88 14.98
C ASP A 31 2.37 -20.04 15.74
N THR A 32 2.34 -20.06 17.08
CA THR A 32 3.26 -19.30 17.96
C THR A 32 4.73 -19.76 17.86
N PHE A 33 4.97 -21.02 17.49
CA PHE A 33 6.29 -21.61 17.30
C PHE A 33 6.75 -21.48 15.85
N MET A 34 5.92 -21.94 14.91
CA MET A 34 6.22 -22.04 13.49
C MET A 34 6.39 -20.66 12.83
N ARG A 35 5.76 -19.60 13.37
CA ARG A 35 6.00 -18.22 12.93
C ARG A 35 7.47 -17.77 13.05
N ARG A 36 8.29 -18.45 13.87
CA ARG A 36 9.74 -18.18 13.95
C ARG A 36 10.56 -19.08 13.04
N LYS A 37 10.02 -20.22 12.61
CA LYS A 37 10.73 -21.26 11.84
C LYS A 37 10.61 -21.08 10.34
N CYS A 38 9.47 -20.59 9.82
CA CYS A 38 9.30 -20.36 8.39
C CYS A 38 8.84 -18.93 8.09
N GLN A 39 9.76 -18.12 7.58
CA GLN A 39 9.50 -16.72 7.22
C GLN A 39 8.69 -16.61 5.92
N TYR A 40 8.93 -17.51 4.95
CA TYR A 40 8.17 -17.58 3.70
C TYR A 40 6.67 -17.77 3.94
N CYS A 41 6.30 -18.87 4.62
CA CYS A 41 4.89 -19.18 4.88
C CYS A 41 4.24 -18.13 5.80
N ARG A 42 5.01 -17.53 6.71
CA ARG A 42 4.52 -16.43 7.56
C ARG A 42 4.19 -15.19 6.73
N LEU A 43 5.06 -14.78 5.81
CA LEU A 43 4.83 -13.62 4.96
C LEU A 43 3.64 -13.87 4.02
N LYS A 44 3.57 -15.06 3.41
CA LYS A 44 2.43 -15.49 2.60
C LYS A 44 1.12 -15.37 3.39
N LYS A 45 1.09 -15.91 4.62
CA LYS A 45 -0.08 -15.84 5.49
C LYS A 45 -0.46 -14.40 5.86
N CYS A 46 0.51 -13.51 6.10
CA CYS A 46 0.23 -12.10 6.36
C CYS A 46 -0.56 -11.45 5.21
N VAL A 47 -0.16 -11.71 3.97
CA VAL A 47 -0.86 -11.20 2.77
C VAL A 47 -2.24 -11.83 2.62
N GLU A 48 -2.34 -13.16 2.79
CA GLU A 48 -3.63 -13.88 2.77
C GLU A 48 -4.62 -13.39 3.85
N GLN A 49 -4.12 -12.81 4.93
CA GLN A 49 -4.93 -12.22 6.00
C GLN A 49 -5.21 -10.71 5.77
N GLY A 50 -4.87 -10.18 4.60
CA GLY A 50 -5.20 -8.82 4.18
C GLY A 50 -4.17 -7.76 4.56
N MET A 51 -2.95 -8.14 5.00
CA MET A 51 -1.87 -7.15 5.11
C MET A 51 -1.42 -6.72 3.71
N ARG A 52 -1.58 -5.43 3.39
CA ARG A 52 -1.28 -4.91 2.06
C ARG A 52 0.12 -4.27 2.01
N MET A 53 0.91 -4.65 1.01
CA MET A 53 2.29 -4.21 0.87
C MET A 53 2.40 -2.75 0.40
N ASP A 54 1.44 -2.30 -0.41
CA ASP A 54 1.30 -0.93 -0.91
C ASP A 54 1.14 0.12 0.20
N LEU A 55 0.56 -0.27 1.34
CA LEU A 55 0.40 0.60 2.51
C LEU A 55 1.67 0.71 3.37
N VAL A 56 2.75 -0.01 3.04
CA VAL A 56 4.02 0.07 3.77
C VAL A 56 4.92 1.11 3.13
N LEU A 57 5.24 2.18 3.88
CA LEU A 57 6.16 3.22 3.39
C LEU A 57 7.52 2.62 2.98
N PRO A 58 8.02 2.97 1.78
CA PRO A 58 9.39 2.67 1.36
C PRO A 58 10.43 3.23 2.33
N GLU A 59 11.61 2.62 2.38
CA GLU A 59 12.68 3.04 3.30
C GLU A 59 13.11 4.49 3.07
N GLU A 60 13.17 4.94 1.81
CA GLU A 60 13.59 6.31 1.47
C GLU A 60 12.66 7.38 2.07
N LEU A 61 11.34 7.15 2.04
CA LEU A 61 10.36 8.07 2.64
C LEU A 61 10.37 7.99 4.18
N ASN A 62 10.78 6.85 4.75
CA ASN A 62 10.96 6.74 6.19
C ASN A 62 12.20 7.51 6.70
N LYS A 63 13.26 7.62 5.89
CA LYS A 63 14.46 8.41 6.24
C LYS A 63 14.15 9.90 6.27
N THR A 64 13.52 10.42 5.23
CA THR A 64 13.14 11.85 5.16
C THR A 64 12.20 12.24 6.30
N LYS A 65 11.27 11.36 6.70
CA LYS A 65 10.41 11.59 7.87
C LYS A 65 11.18 11.60 9.20
N ARG A 66 12.26 10.82 9.33
CA ARG A 66 13.11 10.83 10.53
C ARG A 66 13.97 12.09 10.58
N GLU A 67 14.49 12.51 9.44
CA GLU A 67 15.30 13.72 9.31
C GLU A 67 14.44 14.98 9.57
N ALA A 68 13.23 15.05 9.02
CA ALA A 68 12.28 16.12 9.31
C ALA A 68 11.87 16.18 10.80
N LYS A 69 11.75 15.03 11.47
CA LYS A 69 11.50 14.96 12.92
C LYS A 69 12.70 15.32 13.78
N ALA A 70 13.92 15.13 13.27
CA ALA A 70 15.14 15.51 13.99
C ALA A 70 15.38 17.03 13.94
N ALA A 71 14.78 17.73 12.97
CA ALA A 71 14.96 19.17 12.76
C ALA A 71 13.90 20.08 13.42
N GLY A 72 12.90 19.54 14.15
CA GLY A 72 11.81 20.33 14.75
C GLY A 72 11.27 19.79 16.07
N SER A 73 11.21 20.67 17.07
CA SER A 73 10.76 20.50 18.47
C SER A 73 9.54 19.61 18.70
N GLY A 74 9.55 18.92 19.85
CA GLY A 74 8.55 17.93 20.23
C GLY A 74 7.12 18.46 20.38
N SER A 75 6.17 17.57 20.10
CA SER A 75 4.89 17.52 20.80
C SER A 75 4.45 16.06 20.91
N HIS A 76 4.02 15.71 22.11
CA HIS A 76 3.46 14.43 22.50
C HIS A 76 2.05 14.30 21.93
N LEU A 77 1.85 13.48 20.90
CA LEU A 77 0.51 12.95 20.58
C LEU A 77 0.58 11.44 20.35
N CYS A 78 0.23 10.72 21.41
CA CYS A 78 -0.45 9.45 21.31
C CYS A 78 -1.90 9.75 20.88
N SER A 79 -2.28 9.34 19.67
CA SER A 79 -3.60 8.78 19.36
C SER A 79 -3.60 8.20 17.95
N SER A 80 -4.34 7.11 17.84
CA SER A 80 -4.83 6.44 16.64
C SER A 80 -5.45 7.40 15.61
N GLU A 81 -5.50 6.93 14.36
CA GLU A 81 -6.22 7.44 13.17
C GLU A 81 -5.36 8.18 12.11
N SER A 82 -5.31 7.55 10.93
CA SER A 82 -4.95 8.12 9.62
C SER A 82 -6.09 9.04 9.19
N PRO A 83 -5.86 10.27 8.72
CA PRO A 83 -5.69 10.51 7.28
C PRO A 83 -4.85 11.76 6.94
N ASN A 84 -4.01 11.75 5.90
CA ASN A 84 -3.72 12.92 5.03
C ASN A 84 -2.52 12.78 4.07
N SER A 85 -1.81 11.66 4.00
CA SER A 85 -0.82 11.48 2.91
C SER A 85 -1.46 11.11 1.56
N LEU A 86 -2.77 10.81 1.56
CA LEU A 86 -3.52 10.50 0.35
C LEU A 86 -3.83 11.76 -0.47
N SER A 87 -3.90 12.94 0.15
CA SER A 87 -4.26 14.20 -0.52
C SER A 87 -3.11 14.83 -1.31
N GLU A 88 -1.87 14.64 -0.86
CA GLU A 88 -0.70 15.16 -1.60
C GLU A 88 -0.42 14.30 -2.85
N MET A 89 -0.64 12.98 -2.77
CA MET A 89 -0.52 12.07 -3.92
C MET A 89 -1.67 12.22 -4.93
N LYS A 90 -2.80 12.83 -4.53
CA LYS A 90 -3.93 13.17 -5.42
C LYS A 90 -3.60 14.25 -6.44
N LEU A 91 -2.84 15.25 -6.01
CA LEU A 91 -2.55 16.44 -6.80
C LEU A 91 -1.53 16.10 -7.90
N SER A 92 -0.48 15.34 -7.55
CA SER A 92 0.58 15.01 -8.50
C SER A 92 0.16 14.08 -9.65
N TYR A 93 -0.83 13.19 -9.45
CA TYR A 93 -1.36 12.34 -10.52
C TYR A 93 -2.31 13.08 -11.48
N MET A 94 -2.94 14.17 -11.01
CA MET A 94 -3.86 14.98 -11.82
C MET A 94 -3.17 16.13 -12.56
N GLU A 95 -1.95 16.51 -12.16
CA GLU A 95 -1.20 17.64 -12.73
C GLU A 95 -0.56 17.39 -14.11
N GLY A 96 -0.72 16.21 -14.71
CA GLY A 96 -0.11 15.85 -16.01
C GLY A 96 -1.06 15.39 -17.11
N LEU A 97 -2.38 15.43 -16.90
CA LEU A 97 -3.38 14.88 -17.82
C LEU A 97 -4.20 16.00 -18.47
N SER A 98 -4.64 15.81 -19.72
CA SER A 98 -5.51 16.80 -20.38
C SER A 98 -6.81 16.98 -19.57
N PRO A 99 -7.44 18.16 -19.63
CA PRO A 99 -8.67 18.46 -18.92
C PRO A 99 -9.76 17.40 -19.15
N GLU A 100 -9.86 16.87 -20.37
CA GLU A 100 -10.85 15.84 -20.69
C GLU A 100 -10.59 14.49 -19.99
N ILE A 101 -9.32 14.12 -19.80
CA ILE A 101 -8.94 12.86 -19.16
C ILE A 101 -9.16 12.94 -17.65
N SER A 102 -8.86 14.09 -17.04
CA SER A 102 -9.12 14.35 -15.62
C SER A 102 -10.62 14.25 -15.29
N GLU A 103 -11.47 14.83 -16.15
CA GLU A 103 -12.93 14.80 -16.00
C GLU A 103 -13.50 13.37 -16.09
N LEU A 104 -12.96 12.55 -17.00
CA LEU A 104 -13.40 11.17 -17.23
C LEU A 104 -13.05 10.25 -16.05
N ILE A 105 -11.86 10.42 -15.47
CA ILE A 105 -11.42 9.68 -14.28
C ILE A 105 -12.36 9.99 -13.10
N LYS A 106 -12.69 11.27 -12.89
CA LYS A 106 -13.60 11.71 -11.82
C LYS A 106 -14.99 11.08 -11.95
N ARG A 107 -15.60 11.11 -13.15
CA ARG A 107 -16.94 10.54 -13.37
C ARG A 107 -17.00 9.02 -13.18
N THR A 108 -15.98 8.31 -13.65
CA THR A 108 -15.92 6.84 -13.55
C THR A 108 -15.71 6.40 -12.09
N THR A 109 -14.84 7.11 -11.36
CA THR A 109 -14.50 6.80 -9.96
C THR A 109 -15.64 7.15 -9.00
N LEU A 110 -16.40 8.22 -9.25
CA LEU A 110 -17.50 8.66 -8.37
C LEU A 110 -18.75 7.78 -8.47
N ASN A 111 -19.00 7.12 -9.61
CA ASN A 111 -20.18 6.25 -9.77
C ASN A 111 -20.07 4.92 -9.01
N ASN A 112 -18.86 4.47 -8.68
CA ASN A 112 -18.62 3.21 -7.96
C ASN A 112 -18.20 3.50 -6.50
N ASN A 113 -19.17 3.90 -5.67
CA ASN A 113 -19.12 3.97 -4.20
C ASN A 113 -17.70 3.97 -3.56
N ASN A 114 -17.20 5.19 -3.32
CA ASN A 114 -16.14 5.56 -2.37
C ASN A 114 -14.73 4.93 -2.51
N ASN A 115 -14.45 4.15 -3.55
CA ASN A 115 -13.06 3.81 -3.84
C ASN A 115 -12.39 4.94 -4.62
N PHE A 116 -11.59 5.73 -3.92
CA PHE A 116 -10.91 6.92 -4.40
C PHE A 116 -9.77 6.63 -5.42
N TRP A 117 -9.52 5.37 -5.76
CA TRP A 117 -8.50 4.94 -6.74
C TRP A 117 -9.14 4.08 -7.82
N PRO A 118 -8.85 4.33 -9.11
CA PRO A 118 -9.34 3.48 -10.19
C PRO A 118 -8.76 2.08 -10.02
N THR A 119 -9.64 1.11 -9.89
CA THR A 119 -9.30 -0.32 -9.88
C THR A 119 -8.78 -0.75 -11.26
N ASP A 120 -8.19 -1.95 -11.38
CA ASP A 120 -7.75 -2.48 -12.66
C ASP A 120 -8.89 -2.54 -13.70
N ALA A 121 -10.14 -2.70 -13.25
CA ALA A 121 -11.33 -2.63 -14.09
C ALA A 121 -11.64 -1.20 -14.57
N ASP A 122 -11.44 -0.20 -13.71
CA ASP A 122 -11.61 1.21 -14.07
C ASP A 122 -10.52 1.65 -15.06
N LEU A 123 -9.26 1.23 -14.85
CA LEU A 123 -8.16 1.48 -15.79
C LEU A 123 -8.36 0.77 -17.13
N ALA A 124 -8.87 -0.46 -17.14
CA ALA A 124 -9.23 -1.17 -18.36
C ALA A 124 -10.35 -0.43 -19.12
N SER A 125 -11.36 0.08 -18.40
CA SER A 125 -12.46 0.86 -18.98
C SER A 125 -11.96 2.19 -19.56
N ILE A 126 -11.06 2.89 -18.85
CA ILE A 126 -10.41 4.12 -19.33
C ILE A 126 -9.53 3.83 -20.54
N SER A 127 -8.78 2.72 -20.55
CA SER A 127 -7.97 2.27 -21.70
C SER A 127 -8.83 1.99 -22.93
N VAL A 128 -10.00 1.39 -22.75
CA VAL A 128 -10.98 1.18 -23.83
C VAL A 128 -11.51 2.53 -24.34
N ILE A 129 -11.91 3.45 -23.45
CA ILE A 129 -12.42 4.77 -23.85
C ILE A 129 -11.36 5.61 -24.57
N LEU A 130 -10.09 5.57 -24.12
CA LEU A 130 -8.98 6.25 -24.79
C LEU A 130 -8.65 5.61 -26.15
N LYS A 131 -8.83 4.29 -26.31
CA LYS A 131 -8.71 3.61 -27.61
C LYS A 131 -9.80 4.02 -28.60
N PHE A 132 -11.01 4.32 -28.13
CA PHE A 132 -12.12 4.76 -28.98
C PHE A 132 -12.08 6.26 -29.34
N LYS A 133 -11.15 7.04 -28.77
CA LYS A 133 -11.06 8.50 -28.98
C LYS A 133 -9.80 8.96 -29.72
N ILE A 134 -8.94 8.01 -30.11
CA ILE A 134 -7.73 8.20 -30.93
C ILE A 134 -7.91 7.53 -32.32
N PHE A 135 -9.15 7.43 -32.79
CA PHE A 135 -9.49 7.24 -34.21
C PHE A 135 -10.59 8.24 -34.58
#